data_AF-K1TC63-F1
#
_entry.id   AF-K1TC63-F1
#
_cell.length_a   1.000
_cell.length_b   1.000
_cell.length_c   1.000
_cell.angle_alpha   90.00
_cell.angle_beta   90.00
_cell.angle_gamma   90.00
#
_symmetry.space_group_name_H-M   'P 1'
#
loop_
_entity.id
_entity.type
_entity.pdbx_description
1 polymer ?
#
loop_
_entity_poly.entity_id
_entity_poly.type
_entity_poly.pdbx_seq_one_letter_code
_entity_poly.pdbx_strand_id
1 'polypeptide(L)'
;TQKRRAGCMLVDLGADTTTVSVYYKGILRHLSVIPLGGGNVTKDLTCLQIEEPDAEKMKLKYAKAYTDINNIDPTLNYPIDKDRVVESKKFIEIVEARVEEIVENAWFQIPVEFSDKLLGGIILTGGGSNMPEIDKVFKTHTHIDKVRIAKFVSQTVNSKDPKITNHDGTMNTVLGLLAKGDMNCAGDEIGTDLFSNSAEKPVAAEQHKAPRNPNETAGKGVVLTAAEKAAADEAARKQKELEEAEARLLAEKEAEEEEKRRKENSLIHKMMRGFKKFVKDTISEEE
;
A
#
# COMPACT_ATOMS: atom_id res chain seq x y z
N THR A 1 -19.50 4.12 -1.08
CA THR A 1 -19.97 2.82 -0.53
C THR A 1 -19.79 1.65 -1.49
N GLN A 2 -20.23 1.71 -2.75
CA GLN A 2 -20.11 0.56 -3.68
C GLN A 2 -18.66 0.19 -4.03
N LYS A 3 -17.80 1.17 -4.33
CA LYS A 3 -16.37 0.93 -4.63
C LYS A 3 -15.59 0.34 -3.46
N ARG A 4 -15.86 0.84 -2.24
CA ARG A 4 -15.27 0.31 -0.99
C ARG A 4 -15.59 -1.18 -0.80
N ARG A 5 -16.77 -1.63 -1.24
CA ARG A 5 -17.13 -3.06 -1.22
C ARG A 5 -16.37 -3.87 -2.27
N ALA A 6 -16.25 -3.34 -3.49
CA ALA A 6 -15.53 -3.99 -4.59
C ALA A 6 -14.00 -4.07 -4.38
N GLY A 7 -13.44 -3.19 -3.54
CA GLY A 7 -12.01 -3.07 -3.31
C GLY A 7 -11.46 -1.86 -4.04
N CYS A 8 -10.89 -0.88 -3.33
CA CYS A 8 -10.35 0.33 -3.97
C CYS A 8 -9.22 0.97 -3.14
N MET A 9 -8.31 1.63 -3.85
CA MET A 9 -7.32 2.53 -3.26
C MET A 9 -7.88 3.95 -3.31
N LEU A 10 -7.88 4.65 -2.18
CA LEU A 10 -8.13 6.08 -2.09
C LEU A 10 -6.79 6.78 -1.84
N VAL A 11 -6.47 7.75 -2.67
CA VAL A 11 -5.26 8.58 -2.56
C VAL A 11 -5.70 10.03 -2.37
N ASP A 12 -5.36 10.61 -1.22
CA ASP A 12 -5.54 12.03 -0.93
C ASP A 12 -4.23 12.76 -1.16
N LEU A 13 -4.17 13.55 -2.25
CA LEU A 13 -3.00 14.32 -2.67
C LEU A 13 -3.10 15.72 -2.06
N GLY A 14 -2.47 15.90 -0.90
CA GLY A 14 -2.41 17.17 -0.17
C GLY A 14 -1.22 18.05 -0.59
N ALA A 15 -1.01 19.13 0.15
CA ALA A 15 0.15 20.01 -0.04
C ALA A 15 1.44 19.36 0.50
N ASP A 16 1.46 18.95 1.76
CA ASP A 16 2.66 18.39 2.39
C ASP A 16 2.66 16.85 2.48
N THR A 17 1.48 16.25 2.36
CA THR A 17 1.32 14.80 2.56
C THR A 17 0.42 14.20 1.50
N THR A 18 0.68 12.92 1.22
CA THR A 18 -0.16 12.06 0.41
C THR A 18 -0.65 10.92 1.28
N THR A 19 -1.96 10.82 1.48
CA THR A 19 -2.54 9.74 2.31
C THR A 19 -3.08 8.64 1.40
N VAL A 20 -2.69 7.40 1.68
CA VAL A 20 -3.14 6.20 0.96
C VAL A 20 -4.00 5.36 1.88
N SER A 21 -5.21 5.04 1.43
CA SER A 21 -6.14 4.14 2.13
C SER A 21 -6.61 3.03 1.21
N VAL A 22 -6.45 1.77 1.63
CA VAL A 22 -6.94 0.60 0.89
C VAL A 22 -8.19 0.06 1.57
N TYR A 23 -9.28 -0.04 0.81
CA TYR A 23 -10.53 -0.63 1.25
C TYR A 23 -10.76 -1.96 0.54
N TYR A 24 -11.26 -2.96 1.26
CA TYR A 24 -11.69 -4.24 0.69
C TYR A 24 -12.87 -4.82 1.49
N LYS A 25 -13.91 -5.28 0.79
CA LYS A 25 -15.19 -5.73 1.37
C LYS A 25 -15.83 -4.69 2.31
N GLY A 26 -15.66 -3.41 2.02
CA GLY A 26 -16.23 -2.29 2.78
C GLY A 26 -15.43 -1.88 4.01
N ILE A 27 -14.34 -2.60 4.34
CA ILE A 27 -13.52 -2.37 5.53
C ILE A 27 -12.20 -1.70 5.12
N LEU A 28 -11.70 -0.77 5.95
CA LEU A 28 -10.37 -0.22 5.80
C LEU A 28 -9.33 -1.29 6.15
N ARG A 29 -8.45 -1.62 5.20
CA ARG A 29 -7.43 -2.67 5.37
C ARG A 29 -6.04 -2.11 5.62
N HIS A 30 -5.74 -0.97 5.03
CA HIS A 30 -4.45 -0.33 5.14
C HIS A 30 -4.63 1.19 5.09
N LEU A 31 -3.85 1.90 5.89
CA LEU A 31 -3.76 3.35 5.91
C LEU A 31 -2.29 3.72 6.10
N SER A 32 -1.77 4.55 5.21
CA SER A 32 -0.41 5.08 5.28
C SER A 32 -0.41 6.55 4.86
N VAL A 33 0.52 7.32 5.43
CA VAL A 33 0.71 8.74 5.12
C VAL A 33 2.14 8.92 4.67
N ILE A 34 2.30 9.46 3.48
CA ILE A 34 3.59 9.73 2.85
C ILE A 34 3.88 11.23 3.03
N PRO A 35 5.06 11.62 3.53
CA PRO A 35 5.44 13.02 3.72
C PRO A 35 5.88 13.68 2.40
N LEU A 36 5.12 13.45 1.33
CA LEU A 36 5.30 14.02 0.01
C LEU A 36 3.94 14.48 -0.52
N GLY A 37 3.85 15.71 -1.03
CA GLY A 37 2.64 16.28 -1.62
C GLY A 37 2.94 17.34 -2.67
N GLY A 38 1.91 18.08 -3.08
CA GLY A 38 2.01 19.11 -4.11
C GLY A 38 2.93 20.28 -3.77
N GLY A 39 3.28 20.48 -2.50
CA GLY A 39 4.26 21.45 -2.03
C GLY A 39 5.69 21.02 -2.31
N ASN A 40 5.98 19.72 -2.40
CA ASN A 40 7.29 19.23 -2.86
C ASN A 40 7.55 19.62 -4.32
N VAL A 41 6.52 19.60 -5.17
CA VAL A 41 6.61 20.09 -6.56
C VAL A 41 6.99 21.57 -6.58
N THR A 42 6.36 22.38 -5.74
CA THR A 42 6.66 23.81 -5.61
C THR A 42 8.10 24.04 -5.15
N LYS A 43 8.55 23.28 -4.13
CA LYS A 43 9.92 23.36 -3.63
C LYS A 43 10.93 22.97 -4.69
N ASP A 44 10.68 21.94 -5.47
CA ASP A 44 11.60 21.54 -6.55
C ASP A 44 11.73 22.62 -7.63
N LEU A 45 10.63 23.29 -7.97
CA LEU A 45 10.66 24.41 -8.92
C LEU A 45 11.53 25.58 -8.44
N THR A 46 11.79 25.73 -7.13
CA THR A 46 12.71 26.75 -6.63
C THR A 46 14.17 26.54 -7.07
N CYS A 47 14.55 25.32 -7.49
CA CYS A 47 15.88 25.06 -8.07
C CYS A 47 16.13 25.83 -9.38
N LEU A 48 15.07 26.35 -10.00
CA LEU A 48 15.12 27.20 -11.18
C LEU A 48 15.33 28.69 -10.84
N GLN A 49 15.75 29.00 -9.61
CA GLN A 49 15.90 30.37 -9.09
C GLN A 49 14.59 31.17 -9.09
N ILE A 50 13.48 30.47 -8.88
CA ILE A 50 12.13 31.03 -8.75
C ILE A 50 11.81 31.10 -7.26
N GLU A 51 11.23 32.23 -6.82
CA GLU A 51 10.75 32.35 -5.45
C GLU A 51 9.53 31.45 -5.23
N GLU A 52 9.40 30.86 -4.03
CA GLU A 52 8.34 29.88 -3.73
C GLU A 52 6.91 30.35 -4.08
N PRO A 53 6.51 31.63 -3.82
CA PRO A 53 5.18 32.11 -4.22
C PRO A 53 4.98 32.13 -5.74
N ASP A 54 6.02 32.42 -6.52
CA ASP A 54 5.95 32.42 -7.98
C ASP A 54 6.03 31.01 -8.54
N ALA A 55 6.80 30.12 -7.91
CA ALA A 55 6.83 28.70 -8.23
C ALA A 55 5.43 28.07 -8.07
N GLU A 56 4.69 28.42 -7.00
CA GLU A 56 3.31 27.95 -6.81
C GLU A 56 2.38 28.46 -7.92
N LYS A 57 2.47 29.75 -8.27
CA LYS A 57 1.68 30.32 -9.37
C LYS A 57 1.98 29.64 -10.70
N MET A 58 3.26 29.39 -10.98
CA MET A 58 3.68 28.70 -12.19
C MET A 58 3.21 27.25 -12.21
N LYS A 59 3.29 26.55 -11.07
CA LYS A 59 2.74 25.19 -10.92
C LYS A 59 1.25 25.18 -11.24
N LEU A 60 0.46 26.03 -10.60
CA LEU A 60 -0.99 26.09 -10.83
C LEU A 60 -1.36 26.46 -12.28
N LYS A 61 -0.51 27.21 -12.98
CA LYS A 61 -0.77 27.69 -14.34
C LYS A 61 -0.29 26.76 -15.45
N TYR A 62 0.89 26.16 -15.30
CA TYR A 62 1.59 25.45 -16.37
C TYR A 62 1.85 23.98 -16.07
N ALA A 63 1.79 23.53 -14.81
CA ALA A 63 2.11 22.15 -14.47
C ALA A 63 1.10 21.18 -15.09
N LYS A 64 1.65 20.07 -15.60
CA LYS A 64 0.91 18.87 -15.96
C LYS A 64 1.65 17.71 -15.32
N ALA A 65 0.90 16.72 -14.88
CA ALA A 65 1.46 15.50 -14.32
C ALA A 65 2.09 14.62 -15.39
N TYR A 66 1.65 14.75 -16.65
CA TYR A 66 2.19 14.02 -17.79
C TYR A 66 2.08 14.84 -19.08
N THR A 67 3.14 14.81 -19.88
CA THR A 67 3.27 15.47 -21.18
C THR A 67 3.87 14.48 -22.17
N ASP A 68 3.20 14.31 -23.30
CA ASP A 68 3.77 13.51 -24.40
C ASP A 68 5.02 14.20 -24.95
N ILE A 69 6.10 13.44 -25.12
CA ILE A 69 7.39 13.96 -25.59
C ILE A 69 7.27 14.68 -26.95
N ASN A 70 6.32 14.27 -27.79
CA ASN A 70 6.07 14.88 -29.10
C ASN A 70 5.41 16.26 -29.00
N ASN A 71 4.81 16.58 -27.85
CA ASN A 71 4.14 17.84 -27.59
C ASN A 71 5.02 18.84 -26.82
N ILE A 72 6.27 18.47 -26.49
CA ILE A 72 7.22 19.35 -25.83
C ILE A 72 7.88 20.22 -26.90
N ASP A 73 7.58 21.51 -26.89
CA ASP A 73 8.27 22.50 -27.70
C ASP A 73 9.56 22.96 -26.97
N PRO A 74 10.76 22.61 -27.45
CA PRO A 74 12.01 22.98 -26.81
C PRO A 74 12.30 24.49 -26.87
N THR A 75 11.58 25.26 -27.69
CA THR A 75 11.77 26.71 -27.85
C THR A 75 10.82 27.52 -26.97
N LEU A 76 9.81 26.87 -26.38
CA LEU A 76 8.81 27.51 -25.54
C LEU A 76 9.40 27.83 -24.15
N ASN A 77 9.20 29.07 -23.71
CA ASN A 77 9.58 29.55 -22.39
C ASN A 77 8.35 29.99 -21.59
N TYR A 78 8.34 29.69 -20.30
CA TYR A 78 7.33 30.16 -19.36
C TYR A 78 7.80 31.42 -18.65
N PRO A 79 7.03 32.52 -18.69
CA PRO A 79 7.38 33.72 -17.93
C PRO A 79 7.20 33.47 -16.44
N ILE A 80 8.24 33.80 -15.68
CA ILE A 80 8.20 33.89 -14.22
C ILE A 80 7.65 35.28 -13.85
N ASP A 81 8.26 36.31 -14.39
CA ASP A 81 7.84 37.71 -14.30
C ASP A 81 8.03 38.43 -15.65
N LYS A 82 8.17 39.76 -15.64
CA LYS A 82 8.31 40.57 -16.87
C LYS A 82 9.62 40.32 -17.62
N ASP A 83 10.70 40.02 -16.89
CA ASP A 83 12.06 40.00 -17.42
C ASP A 83 12.69 38.60 -17.33
N ARG A 84 12.17 37.74 -16.45
CA ARG A 84 12.67 36.38 -16.22
C ARG A 84 11.73 35.33 -16.81
N VAL A 85 12.34 34.35 -17.49
CA VAL A 85 11.65 33.20 -18.07
C VAL A 85 12.37 31.92 -17.72
N VAL A 86 11.68 30.79 -17.83
CA VAL A 86 12.27 29.45 -17.72
C VAL A 86 11.90 28.58 -18.92
N GLU A 87 12.83 27.74 -19.35
CA GLU A 87 12.62 26.75 -20.39
C GLU A 87 11.48 25.81 -20.01
N SER A 88 10.46 25.71 -20.85
CA SER A 88 9.28 24.89 -20.58
C SER A 88 9.65 23.42 -20.40
N LYS A 89 10.59 22.91 -21.20
CA LYS A 89 11.11 21.55 -21.11
C LYS A 89 11.64 21.24 -19.71
N LYS A 90 12.51 22.10 -19.17
CA LYS A 90 13.10 21.93 -17.84
C LYS A 90 12.04 22.01 -16.74
N PHE A 91 11.07 22.92 -16.89
CA PHE A 91 9.94 23.00 -15.97
C PHE A 91 9.11 21.72 -15.95
N ILE A 92 8.77 21.18 -17.13
CA ILE A 92 8.01 19.93 -17.29
C ILE A 92 8.78 18.77 -16.66
N GLU A 93 10.07 18.61 -16.97
CA GLU A 93 10.91 17.53 -16.43
C GLU A 93 10.92 17.51 -14.89
N ILE A 94 11.04 18.67 -14.24
CA ILE A 94 11.03 18.78 -12.77
C ILE A 94 9.67 18.42 -12.19
N VAL A 95 8.58 18.92 -12.79
CA VAL A 95 7.22 18.65 -12.33
C VAL A 95 6.90 17.16 -12.45
N GLU A 96 7.15 16.58 -13.62
CA GLU A 96 6.82 15.18 -13.90
C GLU A 96 7.62 14.24 -13.01
N ALA A 97 8.94 14.45 -12.85
CA ALA A 97 9.76 13.63 -11.98
C ALA A 97 9.26 13.61 -10.53
N ARG A 98 8.83 14.77 -9.99
CA ARG A 98 8.29 14.82 -8.63
C ARG A 98 6.92 14.16 -8.52
N VAL A 99 6.06 14.35 -9.52
CA VAL A 99 4.73 13.73 -9.52
C VAL A 99 4.85 12.21 -9.64
N GLU A 100 5.72 11.73 -10.51
CA GLU A 100 6.08 10.31 -10.65
C GLU A 100 6.56 9.72 -9.32
N GLU A 101 7.52 10.37 -8.64
CA GLU A 101 7.98 9.95 -7.31
C GLU A 101 6.82 9.81 -6.31
N ILE A 102 5.93 10.80 -6.23
CA ILE A 102 4.78 10.77 -5.32
C ILE A 102 3.86 9.59 -5.66
N VAL A 103 3.57 9.37 -6.94
CA VAL A 103 2.68 8.30 -7.40
C VAL A 103 3.28 6.93 -7.14
N GLU A 104 4.57 6.74 -7.39
CA GLU A 104 5.29 5.49 -7.12
C GLU A 104 5.32 5.16 -5.64
N ASN A 105 5.63 6.15 -4.80
CA ASN A 105 5.60 5.98 -3.34
C ASN A 105 4.18 5.66 -2.85
N ALA A 106 3.15 6.28 -3.43
CA ALA A 106 1.76 5.98 -3.12
C ALA A 106 1.37 4.55 -3.50
N TRP A 107 1.77 4.10 -4.69
CA TRP A 107 1.53 2.75 -5.17
C TRP A 107 2.23 1.70 -4.30
N PHE A 108 3.46 1.98 -3.86
CA PHE A 108 4.24 1.08 -3.01
C PHE A 108 3.60 0.82 -1.63
N GLN A 109 2.71 1.70 -1.15
CA GLN A 109 2.01 1.48 0.12
C GLN A 109 0.97 0.36 0.06
N ILE A 110 0.59 -0.13 -1.13
CA ILE A 110 -0.45 -1.15 -1.22
C ILE A 110 0.09 -2.50 -0.76
N PRO A 111 -0.51 -3.13 0.26
CA PRO A 111 -0.12 -4.47 0.65
C PRO A 111 -0.30 -5.45 -0.51
N VAL A 112 0.69 -6.31 -0.72
CA VAL A 112 0.71 -7.31 -1.81
C VAL A 112 -0.56 -8.18 -1.82
N GLU A 113 -1.13 -8.44 -0.65
CA GLU A 113 -2.37 -9.21 -0.49
C GLU A 113 -3.64 -8.53 -1.06
N PHE A 114 -3.59 -7.24 -1.39
CA PHE A 114 -4.72 -6.47 -1.91
C PHE A 114 -4.48 -5.86 -3.29
N SER A 115 -3.28 -5.91 -3.84
CA SER A 115 -2.95 -5.28 -5.13
C SER A 115 -3.80 -5.83 -6.28
N ASP A 116 -4.11 -7.12 -6.27
CA ASP A 116 -4.96 -7.83 -7.24
C ASP A 116 -6.48 -7.68 -6.96
N LYS A 117 -6.86 -7.13 -5.81
CA LYS A 117 -8.26 -7.07 -5.32
C LYS A 117 -8.90 -5.69 -5.45
N LEU A 118 -8.26 -4.76 -6.16
CA LEU A 118 -8.74 -3.38 -6.34
C LEU A 118 -9.74 -3.25 -7.50
N LEU A 119 -10.82 -4.04 -7.52
CA LEU A 119 -11.81 -4.05 -8.63
C LEU A 119 -12.52 -2.70 -8.83
N GLY A 120 -12.63 -1.92 -7.76
CA GLY A 120 -13.15 -0.56 -7.73
C GLY A 120 -12.14 0.51 -8.17
N GLY A 121 -10.89 0.13 -8.42
CA GLY A 121 -9.83 0.97 -8.96
C GLY A 121 -9.21 1.94 -7.96
N ILE A 122 -8.60 2.99 -8.50
CA ILE A 122 -7.96 4.08 -7.74
C ILE A 122 -8.89 5.30 -7.75
N ILE A 123 -9.03 5.91 -6.59
CA ILE A 123 -9.79 7.15 -6.38
C ILE A 123 -8.82 8.21 -5.89
N LEU A 124 -8.68 9.28 -6.65
CA LEU A 124 -7.86 10.43 -6.30
C LEU A 124 -8.73 11.53 -5.68
N THR A 125 -8.24 12.22 -4.68
CA THR A 125 -8.87 13.39 -4.05
C THR A 125 -7.79 14.36 -3.56
N GLY A 126 -8.20 15.51 -3.02
CA GLY A 126 -7.29 16.54 -2.51
C GLY A 126 -6.88 17.53 -3.59
N GLY A 127 -6.27 18.64 -3.16
CA GLY A 127 -5.91 19.73 -4.07
C GLY A 127 -4.93 19.32 -5.17
N GLY A 128 -4.01 18.41 -4.87
CA GLY A 128 -3.04 17.88 -5.84
C GLY A 128 -3.69 17.04 -6.96
N SER A 129 -4.89 16.49 -6.73
CA SER A 129 -5.63 15.76 -7.76
C SER A 129 -6.19 16.64 -8.89
N ASN A 130 -6.09 17.97 -8.75
CA ASN A 130 -6.45 18.92 -9.81
C ASN A 130 -5.37 19.10 -10.87
N MET A 131 -4.16 18.58 -10.64
CA MET A 131 -3.10 18.66 -11.64
C MET A 131 -3.55 17.96 -12.93
N PRO A 132 -3.48 18.63 -14.10
CA PRO A 132 -3.86 18.02 -15.36
C PRO A 132 -3.09 16.73 -15.62
N GLU A 133 -3.76 15.73 -16.18
CA GLU A 133 -3.18 14.42 -16.55
C GLU A 133 -2.70 13.55 -15.39
N ILE A 134 -3.04 13.88 -14.14
CA ILE A 134 -2.64 13.07 -12.97
C ILE A 134 -3.16 11.63 -13.06
N ASP A 135 -4.35 11.43 -13.64
CA ASP A 135 -4.92 10.11 -13.82
C ASP A 135 -4.11 9.24 -14.82
N LYS A 136 -3.44 9.85 -15.80
CA LYS A 136 -2.56 9.13 -16.74
C LYS A 136 -1.31 8.61 -16.04
N VAL A 137 -0.70 9.40 -15.15
CA VAL A 137 0.46 8.95 -14.35
C VAL A 137 0.05 7.75 -13.51
N PHE A 138 -1.06 7.83 -12.78
CA PHE A 138 -1.57 6.68 -12.02
C PHE A 138 -1.82 5.46 -12.90
N LYS A 139 -2.47 5.61 -14.06
CA LYS A 139 -2.70 4.46 -14.98
C LYS A 139 -1.39 3.83 -15.44
N THR A 140 -0.40 4.64 -15.79
CA THR A 140 0.89 4.19 -16.34
C THR A 140 1.71 3.44 -15.30
N HIS A 141 1.84 3.96 -14.08
CA HIS A 141 2.64 3.30 -13.03
C HIS A 141 1.93 2.10 -12.40
N THR A 142 0.61 2.19 -12.19
CA THR A 142 -0.13 1.16 -11.44
C THR A 142 -0.70 0.05 -12.32
N HIS A 143 -0.75 0.27 -13.64
CA HIS A 143 -1.40 -0.64 -14.61
C HIS A 143 -2.90 -0.87 -14.32
N ILE A 144 -3.54 0.04 -13.57
CA ILE A 144 -4.97 0.02 -13.28
C ILE A 144 -5.68 1.05 -14.17
N ASP A 145 -6.50 0.58 -15.10
CA ASP A 145 -7.24 1.46 -16.02
C ASP A 145 -8.30 2.33 -15.30
N LYS A 146 -8.85 1.80 -14.20
CA LYS A 146 -9.93 2.45 -13.44
C LYS A 146 -9.37 3.46 -12.44
N VAL A 147 -8.99 4.63 -12.94
CA VAL A 147 -8.64 5.80 -12.12
C VAL A 147 -9.75 6.83 -12.19
N ARG A 148 -10.18 7.36 -11.04
CA ARG A 148 -11.19 8.45 -10.98
C ARG A 148 -10.75 9.53 -10.00
N ILE A 149 -10.95 10.79 -10.38
CA ILE A 149 -10.83 11.93 -9.48
C ILE A 149 -12.18 12.22 -8.81
N ALA A 150 -12.22 12.18 -7.48
CA ALA A 150 -13.36 12.57 -6.66
C ALA A 150 -13.32 14.09 -6.47
N LYS A 151 -14.11 14.80 -7.27
CA LYS A 151 -14.14 16.27 -7.26
C LYS A 151 -15.00 16.89 -6.16
N PHE A 152 -15.92 16.12 -5.57
CA PHE A 152 -16.80 16.61 -4.52
C PHE A 152 -17.36 15.48 -3.65
N VAL A 153 -17.84 15.85 -2.47
CA VAL A 153 -18.54 14.93 -1.55
C VAL A 153 -19.93 14.55 -2.08
N SER A 154 -20.48 13.45 -1.57
CA SER A 154 -21.81 12.98 -1.97
C SER A 154 -22.96 13.72 -1.28
N GLN A 155 -22.68 14.44 -0.20
CA GLN A 155 -23.65 15.18 0.59
C GLN A 155 -23.97 16.52 -0.06
N THR A 156 -25.21 16.98 0.08
CA THR A 156 -25.59 18.34 -0.32
C THR A 156 -24.98 19.34 0.65
N VAL A 157 -24.15 20.25 0.13
CA VAL A 157 -23.54 21.33 0.91
C VAL A 157 -24.14 22.65 0.45
N ASN A 158 -24.74 23.41 1.36
CA ASN A 158 -25.26 24.75 1.08
C ASN A 158 -24.34 25.79 1.71
N SER A 159 -23.54 26.47 0.89
CA SER A 159 -22.67 27.57 1.32
C SER A 159 -22.64 28.65 0.25
N LYS A 160 -22.44 29.90 0.69
CA LYS A 160 -22.24 31.05 -0.20
C LYS A 160 -20.76 31.26 -0.57
N ASP A 161 -19.85 30.61 0.13
CA ASP A 161 -18.41 30.70 -0.14
C ASP A 161 -18.03 29.76 -1.29
N PRO A 162 -17.50 30.28 -2.42
CA PRO A 162 -17.04 29.47 -3.54
C PRO A 162 -16.01 28.42 -3.14
N LYS A 163 -15.14 28.71 -2.17
CA LYS A 163 -14.09 27.77 -1.75
C LYS A 163 -14.67 26.46 -1.20
N ILE A 164 -15.90 26.50 -0.67
CA ILE A 164 -16.58 25.36 -0.08
C ILE A 164 -17.38 24.58 -1.14
N THR A 165 -17.90 25.27 -2.16
CA THR A 165 -18.76 24.69 -3.20
C THR A 165 -18.02 24.30 -4.46
N ASN A 166 -16.74 24.67 -4.59
CA ASN A 166 -15.91 24.28 -5.72
C ASN A 166 -15.80 22.75 -5.83
N HIS A 167 -16.00 22.26 -7.05
CA HIS A 167 -15.85 20.84 -7.40
C HIS A 167 -14.40 20.54 -7.81
N ASP A 168 -13.45 20.83 -6.93
CA ASP A 168 -12.00 20.62 -7.14
C ASP A 168 -11.40 19.61 -6.13
N GLY A 169 -12.22 19.03 -5.25
CA GLY A 169 -11.77 18.03 -4.29
C GLY A 169 -10.88 18.55 -3.15
N THR A 170 -10.49 19.83 -3.14
CA THR A 170 -9.62 20.43 -2.10
C THR A 170 -10.28 20.39 -0.73
N MET A 171 -11.60 20.57 -0.67
CA MET A 171 -12.38 20.57 0.56
C MET A 171 -12.98 19.21 0.92
N ASN A 172 -12.75 18.16 0.13
CA ASN A 172 -13.41 16.87 0.34
C ASN A 172 -13.13 16.27 1.72
N THR A 173 -11.91 16.40 2.21
CA THR A 173 -11.52 15.84 3.52
C THR A 173 -12.24 16.59 4.65
N VAL A 174 -12.28 17.93 4.60
CA VAL A 174 -12.99 18.76 5.58
C VAL A 174 -14.50 18.48 5.56
N LEU A 175 -15.11 18.49 4.37
CA LEU A 175 -16.53 18.22 4.20
C LEU A 175 -16.89 16.79 4.61
N GLY A 176 -16.02 15.82 4.32
CA GLY A 176 -16.18 14.42 4.69
C GLY A 176 -16.11 14.20 6.20
N LEU A 177 -15.19 14.88 6.89
CA LEU A 177 -15.10 14.87 8.35
C LEU A 177 -16.34 15.51 8.97
N LEU A 178 -16.78 16.67 8.48
CA LEU A 178 -17.99 17.34 8.96
C LEU A 178 -19.23 16.45 8.79
N ALA A 179 -19.37 15.78 7.64
CA ALA A 179 -20.47 14.86 7.36
C ALA A 179 -20.41 13.54 8.17
N LYS A 180 -19.31 13.29 8.89
CA LYS A 180 -19.09 12.09 9.71
C LYS A 180 -18.82 12.43 11.18
N GLY A 181 -18.90 13.70 11.55
CA GLY A 181 -18.61 14.19 12.90
C GLY A 181 -19.65 13.79 13.95
N ASP A 182 -20.77 13.23 13.53
CA ASP A 182 -21.79 12.62 14.37
C ASP A 182 -21.41 11.21 14.86
N MET A 183 -20.41 10.58 14.24
CA MET A 183 -19.97 9.23 14.60
C MET A 183 -19.00 9.27 15.78
N ASN A 184 -19.44 8.81 16.95
CA ASN A 184 -18.53 8.58 18.06
C ASN A 184 -17.72 7.29 17.83
N CYS A 185 -16.41 7.42 17.65
CA CYS A 185 -15.49 6.30 17.51
C CYS A 185 -14.85 5.84 18.84
N ALA A 186 -15.08 6.56 19.94
CA ALA A 186 -14.34 6.40 21.20
C ALA A 186 -15.19 6.49 22.49
N GLY A 187 -16.53 6.53 22.42
CA GLY A 187 -17.40 6.64 23.60
C GLY A 187 -18.90 6.56 23.30
N ASP A 188 -19.72 6.91 24.29
CA ASP A 188 -21.19 6.95 24.21
C ASP A 188 -21.68 7.92 23.12
N GLU A 189 -22.84 7.66 22.52
CA GLU A 189 -23.40 8.50 21.44
C GLU A 189 -23.37 10.00 21.80
N ILE A 190 -22.87 10.83 20.87
CA ILE A 190 -22.86 12.28 21.07
C ILE A 190 -24.31 12.76 21.03
N GLY A 191 -24.88 13.04 22.20
CA GLY A 191 -26.19 13.67 22.32
C GLY A 191 -26.19 15.08 21.74
N THR A 192 -27.36 15.55 21.31
CA THR A 192 -27.57 16.89 20.72
C THR A 192 -27.39 18.05 21.71
N ASP A 193 -27.09 17.75 22.97
CA ASP A 193 -27.07 18.71 24.04
C ASP A 193 -25.66 18.75 24.66
N LEU A 194 -24.94 19.82 24.34
CA LEU A 194 -23.51 20.01 24.60
C LEU A 194 -23.17 20.11 26.10
N PHE A 195 -24.19 20.26 26.96
CA PHE A 195 -24.03 20.58 28.39
C PHE A 195 -24.75 19.62 29.34
N SER A 196 -25.45 18.58 28.85
CA SER A 196 -26.27 17.70 29.71
C SER A 196 -25.71 16.30 29.92
N ASN A 197 -24.38 16.17 30.01
CA ASN A 197 -23.72 14.94 30.47
C ASN A 197 -23.02 15.10 31.83
N SER A 198 -23.73 15.71 32.78
CA SER A 198 -23.45 15.60 34.22
C SER A 198 -24.31 14.52 34.88
N ALA A 199 -24.48 13.37 34.22
CA ALA A 199 -24.92 12.16 34.91
C ALA A 199 -23.66 11.35 35.23
N GLU A 200 -23.07 11.64 36.38
CA GLU A 200 -22.12 10.73 37.02
C GLU A 200 -22.78 9.35 37.13
N LYS A 201 -22.40 8.41 36.26
CA LYS A 201 -22.50 7.00 36.63
C LYS A 201 -21.39 6.74 37.65
N PRO A 202 -21.68 6.09 38.79
CA PRO A 202 -20.64 5.73 39.72
C PRO A 202 -19.68 4.82 38.98
N VAL A 203 -18.45 5.29 38.82
CA VAL A 203 -17.31 4.46 38.47
C VAL A 203 -17.20 3.48 39.64
N ALA A 204 -17.67 2.25 39.45
CA ALA A 204 -17.24 1.15 40.30
C ALA A 204 -15.72 1.02 40.06
N ALA A 205 -14.97 1.74 40.90
CA ALA A 205 -13.55 1.60 41.01
C ALA A 205 -13.26 0.16 41.45
N GLU A 206 -12.86 -0.70 40.53
CA GLU A 206 -11.97 -1.80 40.89
C GLU A 206 -10.64 -1.18 41.32
N GLN A 207 -10.59 -0.99 42.64
CA GLN A 207 -9.47 -0.81 43.56
C GLN A 207 -8.07 -0.87 42.95
N HIS A 208 -7.34 0.23 43.20
CA HIS A 208 -5.88 0.32 43.36
C HIS A 208 -5.14 -1.03 43.37
N LYS A 209 -4.54 -1.41 42.24
CA LYS A 209 -3.30 -2.20 42.29
C LYS A 209 -2.18 -1.29 42.80
N ALA A 210 -1.39 -1.81 43.74
CA ALA A 210 -0.24 -1.16 44.35
C ALA A 210 0.66 -0.45 43.31
N PRO A 211 1.36 0.64 43.69
CA PRO A 211 2.27 1.32 42.79
C PRO A 211 3.24 0.31 42.16
N ARG A 212 3.28 0.29 40.82
CA ARG A 212 4.14 -0.63 40.06
C ARG A 212 5.60 -0.42 40.49
N ASN A 213 6.24 -1.53 40.86
CA ASN A 213 7.67 -1.57 41.12
C ASN A 213 8.42 -1.27 39.80
N PRO A 214 9.40 -0.35 39.75
CA PRO A 214 10.09 0.02 38.51
C PRO A 214 10.80 -1.13 37.77
N ASN A 215 10.96 -2.28 38.42
CA ASN A 215 11.56 -3.48 37.82
C ASN A 215 10.55 -4.46 37.17
N GLU A 216 9.25 -4.17 37.16
CA GLU A 216 8.26 -4.99 36.42
C GLU A 216 8.18 -4.57 34.94
N THR A 217 9.26 -4.80 34.21
CA THR A 217 9.26 -4.87 32.74
C THR A 217 9.95 -6.15 32.30
N ALA A 218 9.32 -7.29 32.61
CA ALA A 218 9.62 -8.56 31.96
C ALA A 218 8.52 -8.85 30.95
N GLY A 219 8.73 -8.43 29.69
CA GLY A 219 7.94 -8.93 28.56
C GLY A 219 7.59 -7.90 27.50
N LYS A 220 8.29 -7.99 26.36
CA LYS A 220 8.01 -7.37 25.05
C LYS A 220 8.15 -5.84 24.98
N GLY A 221 9.40 -5.40 24.88
CA GLY A 221 9.70 -4.03 24.46
C GLY A 221 11.15 -3.59 24.65
N VAL A 222 12.11 -4.51 24.74
CA VAL A 222 13.54 -4.16 24.82
C VAL A 222 14.14 -4.41 23.45
N VAL A 223 14.79 -3.39 22.89
CA VAL A 223 15.71 -3.55 21.76
C VAL A 223 16.77 -4.55 22.23
N LEU A 224 16.71 -5.78 21.72
CA LEU A 224 17.67 -6.84 22.04
C LEU A 224 19.08 -6.27 21.91
N THR A 225 19.92 -6.52 22.93
CA THR A 225 21.32 -6.11 22.86
C THR A 225 21.97 -6.75 21.63
N ALA A 226 22.98 -6.11 21.03
CA ALA A 226 23.59 -6.60 19.79
C ALA A 226 24.09 -8.06 19.90
N ALA A 227 24.45 -8.49 21.11
CA ALA A 227 24.85 -9.87 21.40
C ALA A 227 23.67 -10.86 21.37
N GLU A 228 22.49 -10.48 21.87
CA GLU A 228 21.29 -11.34 21.87
C GLU A 228 20.69 -11.48 20.46
N LYS A 229 20.74 -10.40 19.66
CA LYS A 229 20.32 -10.47 18.25
C LYS A 229 21.25 -11.37 17.43
N ALA A 230 22.57 -11.26 17.63
CA ALA A 230 23.54 -12.12 16.96
C ALA A 230 23.37 -13.60 17.34
N ALA A 231 23.12 -13.89 18.63
CA ALA A 231 22.85 -15.25 19.09
C ALA A 231 21.53 -15.83 18.53
N ALA A 232 20.48 -15.01 18.43
CA ALA A 232 19.21 -15.40 17.83
C ALA A 232 19.34 -15.66 16.31
N ASP A 233 20.08 -14.83 15.60
CA ASP A 233 20.34 -14.99 14.16
C ASP A 233 21.22 -16.23 13.89
N GLU A 234 22.20 -16.53 14.74
CA GLU A 234 23.01 -17.75 14.64
C GLU A 234 22.21 -19.01 14.97
N ALA A 235 21.35 -18.98 16.00
CA ALA A 235 20.47 -20.08 16.32
C ALA A 235 19.46 -20.36 15.20
N ALA A 236 18.87 -19.32 14.61
CA ALA A 236 17.96 -19.44 13.47
C ALA A 236 18.67 -20.02 12.22
N ARG A 237 19.93 -19.65 11.97
CA ARG A 237 20.74 -20.25 10.89
C ARG A 237 21.00 -21.74 11.12
N LYS A 238 21.42 -22.13 12.32
CA LYS A 238 21.65 -23.55 12.66
C LYS A 238 20.37 -24.38 12.57
N GLN A 239 19.24 -23.80 12.98
CA GLN A 239 17.95 -24.48 12.91
C GLN A 239 17.50 -24.69 11.46
N LYS A 240 17.73 -23.69 10.58
CA LYS A 240 17.44 -23.80 9.15
C LYS A 240 18.37 -24.79 8.43
N GLU A 241 19.64 -24.85 8.82
CA GLU A 241 20.60 -25.84 8.29
C GLU A 241 20.22 -27.27 8.72
N LEU A 242 19.76 -27.47 9.95
CA LEU A 242 19.26 -28.76 10.43
C LEU A 242 17.99 -29.19 9.68
N GLU A 243 17.05 -28.26 9.47
CA GLU A 243 15.81 -28.53 8.74
C GLU A 243 16.09 -28.84 7.25
N GLU A 244 17.04 -28.15 6.61
CA GLU A 244 17.45 -28.45 5.23
C GLU A 244 18.20 -29.80 5.13
N ALA A 245 19.04 -30.14 6.13
CA ALA A 245 19.71 -31.43 6.18
C ALA A 245 18.72 -32.59 6.39
N GLU A 246 17.72 -32.39 7.25
CA GLU A 246 16.65 -33.37 7.47
C GLU A 246 15.78 -33.55 6.22
N ALA A 247 15.43 -32.46 5.52
CA ALA A 247 14.71 -32.50 4.26
C ALA A 247 15.50 -33.23 3.15
N ARG A 248 16.83 -33.05 3.07
CA ARG A 248 17.69 -33.78 2.12
C ARG A 248 17.74 -35.28 2.42
N LEU A 249 17.85 -35.65 3.71
CA LEU A 249 17.82 -37.05 4.15
C LEU A 249 16.47 -37.71 3.84
N LEU A 250 15.36 -36.99 4.00
CA LEU A 250 14.03 -37.49 3.65
C LEU A 250 13.92 -37.72 2.13
N ALA A 251 14.35 -36.74 1.33
CA ALA A 251 14.34 -36.84 -0.13
C ALA A 251 15.22 -37.99 -0.66
N GLU A 252 16.37 -38.23 -0.04
CA GLU A 252 17.25 -39.35 -0.41
C GLU A 252 16.60 -40.71 -0.09
N LYS A 253 15.94 -40.84 1.07
CA LYS A 253 15.18 -42.05 1.43
C LYS A 253 14.01 -42.30 0.48
N GLU A 254 13.26 -41.25 0.14
CA GLU A 254 12.15 -41.35 -0.81
C GLU A 254 12.64 -41.78 -2.20
N ALA A 255 13.76 -41.21 -2.67
CA ALA A 255 14.37 -41.61 -3.94
C ALA A 255 14.86 -43.07 -3.93
N GLU A 256 15.46 -43.54 -2.83
CA GLU A 256 15.90 -44.93 -2.69
C GLU A 256 14.71 -45.91 -2.65
N GLU A 257 13.61 -45.55 -1.97
CA GLU A 257 12.37 -46.32 -1.99
C GLU A 257 11.73 -46.36 -3.38
N GLU A 258 11.74 -45.23 -4.11
CA GLU A 258 11.22 -45.17 -5.46
C GLU A 258 12.08 -46.00 -6.43
N GLU A 259 13.41 -46.00 -6.27
CA GLU A 259 14.30 -46.85 -7.05
C GLU A 259 14.10 -48.34 -6.75
N LYS A 260 13.86 -48.70 -5.47
CA LYS A 260 13.48 -50.08 -5.09
C LYS A 260 12.15 -50.48 -5.72
N ARG A 261 11.12 -49.64 -5.65
CA ARG A 261 9.83 -49.88 -6.31
C ARG A 261 9.97 -50.00 -7.83
N ARG A 262 10.87 -49.23 -8.45
CA ARG A 262 11.17 -49.31 -9.89
C ARG A 262 11.92 -50.60 -10.25
N LYS A 263 12.85 -51.06 -9.40
CA LYS A 263 13.54 -52.36 -9.55
C LYS A 263 12.59 -53.54 -9.38
N GLU A 264 11.65 -53.48 -8.45
CA GLU A 264 10.59 -54.49 -8.27
C GLU A 264 9.60 -54.52 -9.43
N ASN A 265 9.27 -53.35 -10.01
CA ASN A 265 8.40 -53.23 -11.18
C ASN A 265 9.13 -53.42 -12.53
N SER A 266 10.43 -53.69 -12.51
CA SER A 266 11.20 -54.00 -13.71
C SER A 266 10.72 -55.30 -14.37
N LEU A 267 10.62 -55.26 -15.70
CA LEU A 267 10.27 -56.39 -16.57
C LEU A 267 11.07 -57.67 -16.28
N ILE A 268 12.30 -57.54 -15.76
CA ILE A 268 13.18 -58.65 -15.42
C ILE A 268 12.68 -59.42 -14.18
N HIS A 269 12.12 -58.72 -13.18
CA HIS A 269 11.58 -59.37 -11.97
C HIS A 269 10.23 -60.06 -12.27
N LYS A 270 9.42 -59.49 -13.16
CA LYS A 270 8.22 -60.15 -13.72
C LYS A 270 8.58 -61.36 -14.59
N MET A 271 9.61 -61.27 -15.45
CA MET A 271 10.10 -62.41 -16.23
C MET A 271 10.67 -63.52 -15.36
N MET A 272 11.48 -63.21 -14.34
CA MET A 272 12.00 -64.21 -13.41
C MET A 272 10.89 -64.93 -12.64
N ARG A 273 9.83 -64.22 -12.21
CA ARG A 273 8.65 -64.86 -11.61
C ARG A 273 7.91 -65.76 -12.59
N GLY A 274 7.78 -65.35 -13.85
CA GLY A 274 7.19 -66.18 -14.91
C GLY A 274 8.01 -67.44 -15.18
N PHE A 275 9.33 -67.33 -15.30
CA PHE A 275 10.24 -68.45 -15.52
C PHE A 275 10.31 -69.41 -14.33
N LYS A 276 10.32 -68.89 -13.10
CA LYS A 276 10.31 -69.71 -11.87
C LYS A 276 8.97 -70.45 -11.69
N LYS A 277 7.87 -69.90 -12.19
CA LYS A 277 6.57 -70.57 -12.24
C LYS A 277 6.53 -71.66 -13.33
N PHE A 278 7.06 -71.37 -14.52
CA PHE A 278 7.22 -72.36 -15.60
C PHE A 278 8.10 -73.54 -15.20
N VAL A 279 9.28 -73.30 -14.61
CA VAL A 279 10.17 -74.38 -14.13
C VAL A 279 9.54 -75.20 -13.00
N LYS A 280 8.76 -74.57 -12.12
CA LYS A 280 8.03 -75.29 -11.07
C LYS A 280 6.93 -76.17 -11.66
N ASP A 281 6.19 -75.66 -12.65
CA ASP A 281 5.09 -76.39 -13.28
C ASP A 281 5.62 -77.56 -14.15
N THR A 282 6.80 -77.43 -14.80
CA THR A 282 7.44 -78.51 -15.57
C THR A 282 8.11 -79.57 -14.71
N ILE A 283 8.61 -79.23 -13.51
CA ILE A 283 9.20 -80.21 -12.58
C ILE A 283 8.09 -81.00 -11.83
N SER A 284 6.89 -80.45 -11.71
CA SER A 284 5.74 -81.16 -11.11
C SER A 284 4.96 -82.07 -12.06
N GLU A 285 5.39 -82.21 -13.32
CA GLU A 285 4.78 -83.13 -14.31
C GLU A 285 5.55 -84.46 -14.50
N GLU A 286 6.63 -84.72 -13.74
CA GLU A 286 7.42 -85.95 -13.82
C GLU A 286 7.52 -86.80 -12.52
N GLU A 287 6.59 -86.63 -11.56
CA GLU A 287 6.37 -87.63 -10.48
C GLU A 287 4.90 -88.08 -10.40
#